data_AF-S2R9A8-F1
#
_entry.id   AF-S2R9A8-F1
#
_cell.length_a   1.000
_cell.length_b   1.000
_cell.length_c   1.000
_cell.angle_alpha   90.00
_cell.angle_beta   90.00
_cell.angle_gamma   90.00
#
_symmetry.space_group_name_H-M   'P 1'
#
loop_
_entity.id
_entity.type
_entity.pdbx_description
1 polymer ?
#
loop_
_entity_poly.entity_id
_entity_poly.type
_entity_poly.pdbx_seq_one_letter_code
_entity_poly.pdbx_strand_id
1 'polypeptide(L)'
;MAQDKYQAMGDGIYAHIGGPQNVAKLIHCMTRVRLTIKDEAKVDQAALKKVPGVLGVVQEETLQVIVGPGTVNKVAQAMVDRVGVALGDPFPANTQPPAESNQSAVEAKAAEVRAAHKAKLKQTWWRAALKHISAIFIPLIPAFVGAGLISGVAGILANLLTAGDLPTSWASFITV
;
A
#
# COMPACT_ATOMS: atom_id res chain seq x y z
N MET A 1 -13.78 23.09 8.53
CA MET A 1 -14.64 23.12 7.34
C MET A 1 -14.26 22.06 6.31
N ALA A 2 -13.03 22.04 5.76
CA ALA A 2 -12.63 21.00 4.78
C ALA A 2 -12.28 19.64 5.42
N GLN A 3 -11.67 19.63 6.61
CA GLN A 3 -11.34 18.41 7.37
C GLN A 3 -12.62 17.62 7.71
N ASP A 4 -13.66 18.33 8.13
CA ASP A 4 -14.94 17.77 8.61
C ASP A 4 -15.66 16.97 7.53
N LYS A 5 -15.59 17.41 6.26
CA LYS A 5 -16.21 16.69 5.14
C LYS A 5 -15.60 15.30 4.94
N TYR A 6 -14.28 15.18 5.04
CA TYR A 6 -13.58 13.91 4.82
C TYR A 6 -13.74 12.97 6.02
N GLN A 7 -13.77 13.53 7.23
CA GLN A 7 -14.11 12.79 8.45
C GLN A 7 -15.54 12.26 8.39
N ALA A 8 -16.53 13.09 8.04
CA ALA A 8 -17.92 12.67 7.88
C ALA A 8 -18.09 11.57 6.82
N MET A 9 -17.35 11.65 5.71
CA MET A 9 -17.34 10.60 4.70
C MET A 9 -16.73 9.30 5.24
N GLY A 10 -15.60 9.38 5.94
CA GLY A 10 -14.96 8.23 6.58
C GLY A 10 -15.84 7.56 7.63
N ASP A 11 -16.51 8.36 8.46
CA ASP A 11 -17.46 7.89 9.49
C ASP A 11 -18.70 7.23 8.84
N GLY A 12 -19.21 7.81 7.75
CA GLY A 12 -20.28 7.20 6.95
C GLY A 12 -19.87 5.85 6.35
N ILE A 13 -18.62 5.73 5.88
CA ILE A 13 -18.08 4.45 5.41
C ILE A 13 -18.01 3.45 6.58
N TYR A 14 -17.49 3.85 7.74
CA TYR A 14 -17.43 2.98 8.93
C TYR A 14 -18.81 2.47 9.38
N ALA A 15 -19.81 3.33 9.37
CA ALA A 15 -21.18 2.97 9.78
C ALA A 15 -21.76 1.82 8.95
N HIS A 16 -21.44 1.76 7.66
CA HIS A 16 -21.99 0.76 6.74
C HIS A 16 -21.09 -0.46 6.50
N ILE A 17 -19.92 -0.52 7.14
CA ILE A 17 -19.04 -1.70 7.11
C ILE A 17 -18.98 -2.44 8.46
N GLY A 18 -19.85 -2.11 9.41
CA GLY A 18 -19.82 -2.71 10.74
C GLY A 18 -18.75 -2.12 11.67
N GLY A 19 -18.31 -0.89 11.40
CA GLY A 19 -17.38 -0.10 12.22
C GLY A 19 -15.90 -0.33 11.93
N PRO A 20 -15.01 0.50 12.53
CA PRO A 20 -13.56 0.39 12.36
C PRO A 20 -13.00 -0.97 12.81
N GLN A 21 -13.63 -1.62 13.78
CA GLN A 21 -13.27 -2.94 14.26
C GLN A 21 -13.37 -4.04 13.19
N ASN A 22 -14.26 -3.85 12.19
CA ASN A 22 -14.46 -4.80 11.11
C ASN A 22 -13.44 -4.63 9.96
N VAL A 23 -12.57 -3.61 10.05
CA VAL A 23 -11.47 -3.41 9.11
C VAL A 23 -10.24 -4.14 9.64
N ALA A 24 -9.55 -4.88 8.78
CA ALA A 24 -8.27 -5.49 9.06
C ALA A 24 -7.11 -4.59 8.60
N LYS A 25 -7.24 -3.98 7.43
CA LYS A 25 -6.24 -3.11 6.82
C LYS A 25 -6.91 -2.10 5.89
N LEU A 26 -6.37 -0.88 5.84
CA LEU A 26 -6.81 0.17 4.94
C LEU A 26 -5.62 0.67 4.11
N ILE A 27 -5.78 0.65 2.80
CA ILE A 27 -4.86 1.29 1.85
C ILE A 27 -5.67 2.14 0.86
N HIS A 28 -4.99 2.92 0.03
CA HIS A 28 -5.65 3.65 -1.05
C HIS A 28 -4.78 3.66 -2.31
N CYS A 29 -5.42 3.85 -3.46
CA CYS A 29 -4.76 4.16 -4.71
C CYS A 29 -5.13 5.59 -5.16
N MET A 30 -5.06 5.88 -6.45
CA MET A 30 -5.33 7.22 -6.99
C MET A 30 -6.81 7.65 -6.88
N THR A 31 -7.77 6.71 -6.86
CA THR A 31 -9.21 7.04 -6.86
C THR A 31 -10.07 6.21 -5.91
N ARG A 32 -9.49 5.18 -5.26
CA ARG A 32 -10.22 4.21 -4.45
C ARG A 32 -9.57 4.01 -3.07
N VAL A 33 -10.40 3.96 -2.03
CA VAL A 33 -10.03 3.44 -0.71
C VAL A 33 -10.28 1.94 -0.72
N ARG A 34 -9.28 1.15 -0.34
CA ARG A 34 -9.38 -0.32 -0.29
C ARG A 34 -9.31 -0.77 1.16
N LEU A 35 -10.36 -1.48 1.57
CA LEU A 35 -10.56 -1.98 2.92
C LEU A 35 -10.51 -3.51 2.87
N THR A 36 -9.57 -4.10 3.59
CA THR A 36 -9.62 -5.52 3.89
C THR A 36 -10.60 -5.70 5.05
N ILE A 37 -11.74 -6.34 4.79
CA ILE A 37 -12.81 -6.54 5.77
C ILE A 37 -12.65 -7.90 6.46
N LYS A 38 -12.96 -7.97 7.76
CA LYS A 38 -12.92 -9.22 8.54
C LYS A 38 -14.18 -10.04 8.38
N ASP A 39 -15.33 -9.38 8.39
CA ASP A 39 -16.66 -9.99 8.30
C ASP A 39 -17.50 -9.28 7.24
N GLU A 40 -17.66 -9.91 6.08
CA GLU A 40 -18.41 -9.35 4.95
C GLU A 40 -19.92 -9.28 5.21
N ALA A 41 -20.46 -10.08 6.13
CA ALA A 41 -21.90 -10.08 6.43
C ALA A 41 -22.38 -8.76 7.06
N LYS A 42 -21.46 -7.97 7.62
CA LYS A 42 -21.73 -6.65 8.21
C LYS A 42 -21.60 -5.49 7.21
N VAL A 43 -21.28 -5.77 5.95
CA VAL A 43 -21.08 -4.75 4.92
C VAL A 43 -22.37 -4.52 4.15
N ASP A 44 -22.91 -3.30 4.23
CA ASP A 44 -24.02 -2.86 3.40
C ASP A 44 -23.51 -2.07 2.19
N GLN A 45 -23.31 -2.78 1.08
CA GLN A 45 -22.85 -2.18 -0.17
C GLN A 45 -23.85 -1.20 -0.77
N ALA A 46 -25.16 -1.40 -0.54
CA ALA A 46 -26.20 -0.53 -1.09
C ALA A 46 -26.23 0.80 -0.34
N ALA A 47 -26.07 0.77 0.99
CA ALA A 47 -25.97 1.98 1.80
C ALA A 47 -24.66 2.73 1.58
N LEU A 48 -23.54 2.02 1.39
CA LEU A 48 -22.24 2.66 1.10
C LEU A 48 -22.28 3.55 -0.16
N LYS A 49 -23.03 3.15 -1.20
CA LYS A 49 -23.23 3.96 -2.41
C LYS A 49 -24.01 5.26 -2.18
N LYS A 50 -24.76 5.35 -1.07
CA LYS A 50 -25.53 6.55 -0.70
C LYS A 50 -24.73 7.53 0.16
N VAL A 51 -23.53 7.15 0.60
CA VAL A 51 -22.66 8.04 1.40
C VAL A 51 -22.25 9.24 0.54
N PRO A 52 -22.43 10.48 1.02
CA PRO A 52 -22.10 11.68 0.25
C PRO A 52 -20.63 11.69 -0.19
N GLY A 53 -20.41 11.78 -1.51
CA GLY A 53 -19.07 11.79 -2.11
C GLY A 53 -18.50 10.42 -2.48
N VAL A 54 -19.21 9.32 -2.18
CA VAL A 54 -18.91 8.00 -2.75
C VAL A 54 -19.53 7.92 -4.14
N LEU A 55 -18.70 7.63 -5.14
CA LEU A 55 -19.08 7.48 -6.55
C LEU A 55 -19.47 6.04 -6.89
N GLY A 56 -18.99 5.08 -6.09
CA GLY A 56 -19.27 3.67 -6.29
C GLY A 56 -18.58 2.78 -5.27
N VAL A 57 -19.03 1.54 -5.21
CA VAL A 57 -18.49 0.51 -4.34
C VAL A 57 -18.36 -0.77 -5.15
N VAL A 58 -17.19 -1.39 -5.08
CA VAL A 58 -16.89 -2.64 -5.77
C VAL A 58 -16.31 -3.61 -4.75
N GLN A 59 -16.86 -4.82 -4.71
CA GLN A 59 -16.32 -5.92 -3.91
C GLN A 59 -15.46 -6.82 -4.82
N GLU A 60 -14.16 -6.89 -4.54
CA GLU A 60 -13.21 -7.83 -5.17
C GLU A 60 -12.50 -8.61 -4.03
N GLU A 61 -11.17 -8.76 -4.09
CA GLU A 61 -10.35 -9.26 -2.97
C GLU A 61 -10.42 -8.34 -1.73
N THR A 62 -10.71 -7.06 -1.95
CA THR A 62 -10.95 -6.06 -0.90
C THR A 62 -12.19 -5.25 -1.23
N LEU A 63 -12.84 -4.69 -0.20
CA LEU A 63 -13.93 -3.74 -0.39
C LEU A 63 -13.34 -2.42 -0.90
N GLN A 64 -13.70 -2.01 -2.12
CA GLN A 64 -13.19 -0.80 -2.75
C GLN A 64 -14.27 0.28 -2.81
N VAL A 65 -14.02 1.40 -2.14
CA VAL A 65 -14.88 2.58 -2.16
C VAL A 65 -14.26 3.62 -3.09
N ILE A 66 -14.99 3.98 -4.15
CA ILE A 66 -14.55 4.93 -5.16
C ILE A 66 -14.99 6.32 -4.71
N VAL A 67 -14.03 7.21 -4.44
CA VAL A 67 -14.28 8.59 -3.97
C VAL A 67 -13.67 9.66 -4.89
N GLY A 68 -12.91 9.22 -5.90
CA GLY A 68 -12.32 10.09 -6.92
C GLY A 68 -10.92 10.62 -6.57
N PRO A 69 -10.23 11.21 -7.57
CA PRO A 69 -8.87 11.73 -7.40
C PRO A 69 -8.84 12.93 -6.44
N GLY A 70 -7.76 13.07 -5.69
CA GLY A 70 -7.53 14.17 -4.73
C GLY A 70 -8.32 14.08 -3.42
N THR A 71 -9.48 13.43 -3.42
CA THR A 71 -10.31 13.17 -2.21
C THR A 71 -9.86 11.90 -1.48
N VAL A 72 -9.44 10.87 -2.23
CA VAL A 72 -9.10 9.56 -1.68
C VAL A 72 -8.04 9.60 -0.58
N ASN A 73 -6.95 10.34 -0.77
CA ASN A 73 -5.86 10.43 0.21
C ASN A 73 -6.37 11.03 1.53
N LYS A 74 -7.23 12.05 1.45
CA LYS A 74 -7.76 12.77 2.61
C LYS A 74 -8.76 11.93 3.40
N VAL A 75 -9.62 11.19 2.70
CA VAL A 75 -10.58 10.27 3.34
C VAL A 75 -9.86 9.10 3.99
N ALA A 76 -8.92 8.48 3.26
CA ALA A 76 -8.12 7.39 3.79
C ALA A 76 -7.31 7.82 5.03
N GLN A 77 -6.70 9.01 5.00
CA GLN A 77 -5.99 9.57 6.14
C GLN A 77 -6.93 9.83 7.33
N ALA A 78 -8.07 10.48 7.11
CA ALA A 78 -9.05 10.74 8.16
C ALA A 78 -9.56 9.44 8.81
N MET A 79 -9.76 8.39 8.02
CA MET A 79 -10.18 7.08 8.51
C MET A 79 -9.14 6.41 9.41
N VAL A 80 -7.85 6.48 9.07
CA VAL A 80 -6.79 5.88 9.89
C VAL A 80 -6.45 6.73 11.12
N ASP A 81 -6.50 8.06 11.01
CA ASP A 81 -6.30 8.98 12.12
C ASP A 81 -7.35 8.77 13.22
N ARG A 82 -8.60 8.50 12.83
CA ARG A 82 -9.72 8.24 13.75
C ARG A 82 -9.47 7.07 14.71
N VAL A 83 -8.69 6.09 14.27
CA VAL A 83 -8.34 4.87 15.02
C VAL A 83 -6.89 4.86 15.51
N GLY A 84 -6.12 5.92 15.22
CA GLY A 84 -4.72 6.06 15.65
C GLY A 84 -3.74 5.10 14.98
N VAL A 85 -3.97 4.70 13.73
CA VAL A 85 -3.06 3.82 12.97
C VAL A 85 -2.48 4.52 11.74
N ALA A 86 -1.35 4.02 11.23
CA ALA A 86 -0.82 4.47 9.96
C ALA A 86 -1.48 3.73 8.77
N LEU A 87 -1.45 4.34 7.59
CA LEU A 87 -1.89 3.72 6.35
C LEU A 87 -1.17 2.39 6.10
N GLY A 88 -1.94 1.33 5.90
CA GLY A 88 -1.43 -0.02 5.62
C GLY A 88 -1.05 -0.85 6.85
N ASP A 89 -1.09 -0.28 8.06
CA ASP A 89 -0.94 -1.03 9.31
C ASP A 89 -2.22 -1.80 9.66
N PRO A 90 -2.11 -2.91 10.41
CA PRO A 90 -3.27 -3.66 10.87
C PRO A 90 -4.10 -2.82 11.86
N PHE A 91 -5.41 -2.84 11.66
CA PHE A 91 -6.36 -2.13 12.51
C PHE A 91 -6.49 -2.79 13.90
N PRO A 92 -6.57 -1.99 14.99
CA PRO A 92 -6.68 -2.51 16.34
C PRO A 92 -7.97 -3.33 16.51
N ALA A 93 -7.83 -4.54 17.06
CA ALA A 93 -8.95 -5.48 17.21
C ALA A 93 -9.99 -5.05 18.27
N ASN A 94 -9.67 -4.08 19.14
CA ASN A 94 -10.57 -3.55 20.17
C ASN A 94 -10.63 -2.02 20.07
N THR A 95 -11.69 -1.49 19.46
CA THR A 95 -11.99 -0.05 19.41
C THR A 95 -13.30 0.23 20.14
N GLN A 96 -13.21 0.48 21.45
CA GLN A 96 -14.23 1.25 22.18
C GLN A 96 -13.97 2.75 21.93
N PRO A 97 -14.99 3.63 22.02
CA PRO A 97 -14.85 5.06 21.74
C PRO A 97 -13.79 5.69 22.65
N PRO A 98 -13.13 6.78 22.23
CA PRO A 98 -12.08 7.40 23.03
C PRO A 98 -12.71 8.08 24.25
N ALA A 99 -12.70 7.41 25.39
CA ALA A 99 -12.76 8.08 26.69
C ALA A 99 -11.32 8.46 27.04
N GLU A 100 -11.07 9.75 27.01
CA GLU A 100 -10.12 10.55 27.78
C GLU A 100 -8.80 9.90 28.26
N SER A 101 -7.71 10.59 27.90
CA SER A 101 -6.42 10.64 28.60
C SER A 101 -5.82 9.33 29.11
N ASN A 102 -4.84 8.78 28.37
CA ASN A 102 -3.55 8.32 28.92
C ASN A 102 -2.69 7.74 27.78
N GLN A 103 -1.88 8.62 27.20
CA GLN A 103 -0.92 8.34 26.12
C GLN A 103 0.07 7.21 26.47
N SER A 104 0.30 6.94 27.75
CA SER A 104 1.20 5.89 28.25
C SER A 104 0.64 4.46 28.17
N ALA A 105 -0.68 4.26 28.23
CA ALA A 105 -1.27 2.91 28.22
C ALA A 105 -1.43 2.34 26.80
N VAL A 106 -1.65 3.22 25.82
CA VAL A 106 -1.81 2.86 24.41
C VAL A 106 -0.45 2.50 23.79
N GLU A 107 0.61 3.17 24.20
CA GLU A 107 1.98 2.84 23.79
C GLU A 107 2.48 1.52 24.40
N ALA A 108 2.16 1.24 25.67
CA ALA A 108 2.49 -0.03 26.31
C ALA A 108 1.79 -1.23 25.65
N LYS A 109 0.49 -1.12 25.37
CA LYS A 109 -0.26 -2.18 24.66
C LYS A 109 0.11 -2.28 23.18
N ALA A 110 0.40 -1.16 22.50
CA ALA A 110 0.88 -1.20 21.12
C ALA A 110 2.29 -1.81 21.03
N ALA A 111 3.17 -1.56 22.01
CA ALA A 111 4.46 -2.20 22.11
C ALA A 111 4.33 -3.69 22.42
N GLU A 112 3.40 -4.09 23.30
CA GLU A 112 3.16 -5.48 23.66
C GLU A 112 2.51 -6.28 22.51
N VAL A 113 1.57 -5.67 21.77
CA VAL A 113 0.96 -6.26 20.57
C VAL A 113 1.96 -6.31 19.42
N ARG A 114 2.80 -5.28 19.23
CA ARG A 114 3.91 -5.31 18.24
C ARG A 114 4.98 -6.32 18.63
N ALA A 115 5.28 -6.51 19.91
CA ALA A 115 6.21 -7.52 20.41
C ALA A 115 5.64 -8.93 20.27
N ALA A 116 4.37 -9.13 20.61
CA ALA A 116 3.65 -10.40 20.42
C ALA A 116 3.46 -10.75 18.94
N HIS A 117 3.27 -9.76 18.06
CA HIS A 117 3.23 -9.97 16.61
C HIS A 117 4.62 -10.19 16.00
N LYS A 118 5.67 -9.50 16.46
CA LYS A 118 7.07 -9.82 16.10
C LYS A 118 7.45 -11.23 16.57
N ALA A 119 6.96 -11.65 17.74
CA ALA A 119 7.19 -12.97 18.29
C ALA A 119 6.37 -14.06 17.60
N LYS A 120 5.16 -13.76 17.06
CA LYS A 120 4.37 -14.67 16.22
C LYS A 120 4.85 -14.72 14.77
N LEU A 121 5.48 -13.66 14.27
CA LEU A 121 6.36 -13.67 13.08
C LEU A 121 7.70 -14.32 13.44
N LYS A 122 7.68 -15.49 14.11
CA LYS A 122 8.88 -16.24 14.48
C LYS A 122 9.78 -16.29 13.25
N GLN A 123 10.93 -15.63 13.38
CA GLN A 123 12.06 -15.78 12.51
C GLN A 123 12.35 -17.27 12.41
N THR A 124 11.81 -17.91 11.38
CA THR A 124 12.15 -19.29 11.10
C THR A 124 13.61 -19.29 10.71
N TRP A 125 14.38 -20.28 11.17
CA TRP A 125 15.82 -20.39 10.95
C TRP A 125 16.24 -20.21 9.47
N TRP A 126 15.37 -20.55 8.51
CA TRP A 126 15.59 -20.32 7.08
C TRP A 126 15.60 -18.83 6.67
N ARG A 127 14.90 -17.94 7.40
CA ARG A 127 14.92 -16.49 7.14
C ARG A 127 16.23 -15.84 7.59
N ALA A 128 16.86 -16.36 8.64
CA ALA A 128 18.20 -15.91 9.03
C ALA A 128 19.24 -16.32 7.98
N ALA A 129 19.17 -17.56 7.50
CA ALA A 129 19.98 -18.03 6.38
C ALA A 129 19.73 -17.20 5.11
N LEU A 130 18.47 -16.97 4.74
CA LEU A 130 18.10 -16.12 3.61
C LEU A 130 18.61 -14.69 3.77
N LYS A 131 18.54 -14.11 4.97
CA LYS A 131 19.05 -12.77 5.25
C LYS A 131 20.57 -12.68 5.07
N HIS A 132 21.33 -13.70 5.48
CA HIS A 132 22.76 -13.75 5.23
C HIS A 132 23.09 -13.85 3.73
N ILE A 133 22.35 -14.66 2.99
CA ILE A 133 22.51 -14.77 1.53
C ILE A 133 22.12 -13.43 0.85
N SER A 134 20.97 -12.85 1.18
CA SER A 134 20.51 -11.58 0.63
C SER A 134 21.49 -10.43 0.90
N ALA A 135 22.12 -10.40 2.07
CA ALA A 135 23.09 -9.36 2.43
C ALA A 135 24.33 -9.36 1.53
N ILE A 136 24.71 -10.49 0.96
CA ILE A 136 25.83 -10.59 0.00
C ILE A 136 25.45 -9.93 -1.32
N PHE A 137 24.21 -10.17 -1.80
CA PHE A 137 23.80 -9.75 -3.13
C PHE A 137 23.28 -8.31 -3.20
N ILE A 138 22.64 -7.78 -2.15
CA ILE A 138 22.04 -6.43 -2.17
C ILE A 138 23.04 -5.34 -2.61
N PRO A 139 24.29 -5.31 -2.11
CA PRO A 139 25.29 -4.34 -2.56
C PRO A 139 25.74 -4.53 -4.03
N LEU A 140 25.59 -5.74 -4.59
CA LEU A 140 26.00 -6.08 -5.95
C LEU A 140 24.89 -5.88 -7.00
N ILE A 141 23.62 -5.79 -6.58
CA ILE A 141 22.46 -5.62 -7.49
C ILE A 141 22.66 -4.43 -8.46
N PRO A 142 23.08 -3.22 -8.03
CA PRO A 142 23.23 -2.09 -8.94
C PRO A 142 24.25 -2.36 -10.05
N ALA A 143 25.36 -3.05 -9.73
CA ALA A 143 26.39 -3.39 -10.71
C ALA A 143 25.88 -4.42 -11.73
N PHE A 144 25.17 -5.46 -11.28
CA PHE A 144 24.60 -6.47 -12.16
C PHE A 144 23.50 -5.92 -13.07
N VAL A 145 22.65 -5.05 -12.55
CA VAL A 145 21.61 -4.38 -13.35
C VAL A 145 22.27 -3.49 -14.42
N GLY A 146 23.31 -2.73 -14.06
CA GLY A 146 24.05 -1.91 -15.02
C GLY A 146 24.70 -2.75 -16.13
N ALA A 147 25.38 -3.83 -15.77
CA ALA A 147 26.00 -4.74 -16.75
C ALA A 147 24.96 -5.39 -17.69
N GLY A 148 23.81 -5.80 -17.15
CA GLY A 148 22.72 -6.38 -17.94
C GLY A 148 22.13 -5.40 -18.95
N LEU A 149 21.90 -4.15 -18.54
CA LEU A 149 21.39 -3.11 -19.44
C LEU A 149 22.39 -2.78 -20.55
N ILE A 150 23.69 -2.66 -20.24
CA ILE A 150 24.74 -2.42 -21.23
C ILE A 150 24.80 -3.57 -22.23
N SER A 151 24.79 -4.82 -21.75
CA SER A 151 24.82 -6.00 -22.61
C SER A 151 23.58 -6.11 -23.51
N GLY A 152 22.39 -5.78 -22.99
CA GLY A 152 21.16 -5.75 -23.77
C GLY A 152 21.19 -4.71 -24.89
N VAL A 153 21.59 -3.48 -24.58
CA VAL A 153 21.74 -2.42 -25.60
C VAL A 153 22.80 -2.80 -26.63
N ALA A 154 23.95 -3.31 -26.19
CA ALA A 154 25.01 -3.77 -27.09
C ALA A 154 24.54 -4.90 -28.02
N GLY A 155 23.73 -5.85 -27.51
CA GLY A 155 23.15 -6.92 -28.32
C GLY A 155 22.18 -6.41 -29.38
N ILE A 156 21.33 -5.45 -29.03
CA ILE A 156 20.43 -4.80 -30.00
C ILE A 156 21.24 -4.08 -31.09
N LEU A 157 22.26 -3.30 -30.71
CA LEU A 157 23.11 -2.60 -31.65
C LEU A 157 23.89 -3.57 -32.55
N ALA A 158 24.41 -4.67 -32.01
CA ALA A 158 25.09 -5.70 -32.78
C ALA A 158 24.14 -6.37 -33.79
N ASN A 159 22.90 -6.63 -33.40
CA ASN A 159 21.88 -7.16 -34.30
C ASN A 159 21.53 -6.18 -35.42
N LEU A 160 21.39 -4.88 -35.12
CA LEU A 160 21.11 -3.84 -36.12
C LEU A 160 22.29 -3.60 -37.08
N LEU A 161 23.52 -3.68 -36.59
CA LEU A 161 24.72 -3.70 -37.42
C LEU A 161 24.74 -4.90 -38.36
N THR A 162 24.35 -6.08 -37.87
CA THR A 162 24.30 -7.31 -38.68
C THR A 162 23.15 -7.26 -39.70
N ALA A 163 22.03 -6.64 -39.35
CA ALA A 163 20.87 -6.43 -40.24
C ALA A 163 21.12 -5.36 -41.33
N GLY A 164 22.19 -4.58 -41.22
CA GLY A 164 22.56 -3.54 -42.18
C GLY A 164 21.87 -2.18 -41.95
N ASP A 165 21.10 -2.04 -40.87
CA ASP A 165 20.40 -0.79 -40.51
C ASP A 165 21.36 0.26 -39.90
N LEU A 166 22.54 -0.17 -39.43
CA LEU A 166 23.58 0.72 -38.90
C LEU A 166 24.88 0.57 -39.71
N PRO A 167 25.56 1.66 -40.08
CA PRO A 167 26.86 1.63 -40.73
C PRO A 167 27.93 1.06 -39.79
N THR A 168 28.86 0.29 -40.36
CA THR A 168 29.97 -0.35 -39.63
C THR A 168 31.03 0.64 -39.12
N SER A 169 30.98 1.90 -39.55
CA SER A 169 31.92 2.95 -39.14
C SER A 169 31.21 4.21 -38.67
N TRP A 170 31.68 4.76 -37.54
CA TRP A 170 31.20 6.04 -36.99
C TRP A 170 31.55 7.25 -37.88
N ALA A 171 32.56 7.11 -38.76
CA ALA A 171 32.98 8.17 -39.69
C ALA A 171 31.89 8.47 -40.74
N SER A 172 31.10 7.46 -41.12
CA SER A 172 30.01 7.60 -42.10
C SER A 172 28.85 8.48 -41.63
N PHE A 173 28.72 8.73 -40.33
CA PHE A 173 27.68 9.58 -39.74
C PHE A 173 28.08 11.05 -39.60
N ILE A 174 29.39 11.36 -39.63
CA ILE A 174 29.92 12.72 -39.38
C ILE A 174 30.25 13.45 -40.69
N THR A 175 30.40 12.73 -41.82
CA THR A 175 30.72 13.32 -43.12
C THR A 175 29.49 13.65 -43.99
N VAL A 176 28.41 14.14 -43.38
CA VAL A 176 27.35 14.88 -44.09
C VAL A 176 27.37 16.33 -43.64
#